data_AF-A0A955KZJ4-F1
#
_entry.id   AF-A0A955KZJ4-F1
#
_cell.length_a   1.000
_cell.length_b   1.000
_cell.length_c   1.000
_cell.angle_alpha   90.00
_cell.angle_beta   90.00
_cell.angle_gamma   90.00
#
_symmetry.space_group_name_H-M   'P 1'
#
loop_
_entity.id
_entity.type
_entity.pdbx_description
1 polymer ?
#
loop_
_entity_poly.entity_id
_entity_poly.type
_entity_poly.pdbx_seq_one_letter_code
_entity_poly.pdbx_strand_id
1 'polypeptide(L)'
;LTVVLGMFVPRTEQRYNVILDINGYRGERAKYIQEVADRACAEALATGRDVVLEPMKPWERRVVHMSVVGRKDIVTESIGMGEERKVAIKPAA
;
A
#
# COMPACT_ATOMS: atom_id res chain seq x y z
N LEU A 1 -9.18 23.95 -1.67
CA LEU A 1 -8.80 25.12 -0.85
C LEU A 1 -8.61 24.65 0.59
N THR A 2 -7.36 24.56 1.06
CA THR A 2 -7.05 24.16 2.43
C THR A 2 -6.57 25.38 3.19
N VAL A 3 -7.28 25.73 4.27
CA VAL A 3 -6.93 26.84 5.17
C VAL A 3 -5.70 26.45 5.98
N VAL A 4 -4.65 27.26 5.91
CA VAL A 4 -3.41 27.10 6.69
C VAL A 4 -3.60 27.82 8.02
N LEU A 5 -3.80 27.08 9.11
CA LEU A 5 -3.71 27.64 10.46
C LEU A 5 -2.25 27.53 10.93
N GLY A 6 -1.51 28.61 10.75
CA GLY A 6 -0.14 28.73 11.26
C GLY A 6 -0.14 28.86 12.77
N MET A 7 0.38 27.85 13.47
CA MET A 7 0.74 27.95 14.88
C MET A 7 2.27 27.92 14.98
N PHE A 8 2.82 29.06 15.40
CA PHE A 8 4.25 29.33 15.56
C PHE A 8 4.77 28.55 16.78
N VAL A 9 5.65 27.57 16.56
CA VAL A 9 6.35 26.83 17.64
C VAL A 9 7.83 27.21 17.57
N PRO A 10 8.44 27.72 18.65
CA PRO A 10 9.83 28.20 18.63
C PRO A 10 10.82 27.05 18.43
N ARG A 11 11.90 27.37 17.71
CA ARG A 11 13.02 26.51 17.34
C ARG A 11 13.49 25.61 18.50
N THR A 12 13.24 24.32 18.37
CA THR A 12 14.14 23.28 18.87
C THR A 12 14.53 22.41 17.68
N GLU A 13 15.83 22.18 17.49
CA GLU A 13 16.42 21.43 16.37
C GLU A 13 16.16 19.91 16.50
N GLN A 14 14.92 19.52 16.75
CA GLN A 14 14.50 18.13 16.69
C GLN A 14 13.39 18.03 15.65
N ARG A 15 13.74 17.43 14.50
CA ARG A 15 12.75 16.99 13.52
C ARG A 15 11.95 15.85 14.14
N TYR A 16 10.94 16.20 14.91
CA TYR A 16 9.88 15.25 15.24
C TYR A 16 9.10 14.99 13.96
N ASN A 17 9.22 13.79 13.41
CA ASN A 17 8.29 13.30 12.41
C ASN A 17 6.95 13.10 13.10
N VAL A 18 6.18 14.19 13.26
CA VAL A 18 4.82 14.14 13.74
C VAL A 18 4.00 13.47 12.64
N ILE A 19 3.78 12.16 12.79
CA ILE A 19 2.79 11.44 11.99
C ILE A 19 1.44 11.93 12.50
N LEU A 20 0.91 12.96 11.83
CA LEU A 20 -0.45 13.43 12.06
C LEU A 20 -1.41 12.35 11.52
N ASP A 21 -1.77 11.39 12.37
CA ASP A 21 -2.78 10.40 12.06
C ASP A 21 -4.14 11.11 12.08
N ILE A 22 -4.61 11.48 10.90
CA ILE A 22 -5.97 11.98 10.71
C ILE A 22 -6.90 10.77 10.88
N ASN A 23 -7.24 10.48 12.13
CA ASN A 23 -8.47 9.82 12.51
C ASN A 23 -8.73 8.46 11.83
N GLY A 24 -7.76 7.53 11.86
CA GLY A 24 -8.01 6.14 11.44
C GLY A 24 -8.16 5.92 9.93
N TYR A 25 -8.09 6.98 9.11
CA TYR A 25 -8.17 6.90 7.64
C TYR A 25 -7.08 6.01 7.04
N ARG A 26 -5.86 6.05 7.61
CA ARG A 26 -4.77 5.16 7.18
C ARG A 26 -5.07 3.70 7.51
N GLY A 27 -5.77 3.44 8.61
CA GLY A 27 -6.19 2.11 9.02
C GLY A 27 -7.27 1.53 8.10
N GLU A 28 -8.37 2.26 7.87
CA GLU A 28 -9.43 1.82 6.96
C GLU A 28 -8.94 1.65 5.53
N ARG A 29 -8.14 2.60 5.04
CA ARG A 29 -7.56 2.48 3.70
C ARG A 29 -6.60 1.30 3.59
N ALA A 30 -5.77 1.05 4.60
CA ALA A 30 -4.90 -0.13 4.61
C ALA A 30 -5.71 -1.43 4.62
N LYS A 31 -6.79 -1.52 5.41
CA LYS A 31 -7.70 -2.67 5.40
C LYS A 31 -8.31 -2.90 4.03
N TYR A 32 -8.81 -1.85 3.38
CA TYR A 32 -9.35 -1.93 2.02
C TYR A 32 -8.31 -2.46 1.02
N ILE A 33 -7.08 -1.92 1.06
CA ILE A 33 -6.00 -2.40 0.18
C ILE A 33 -5.63 -3.86 0.46
N GLN A 34 -5.68 -4.28 1.73
CA GLN A 34 -5.47 -5.68 2.11
C GLN A 34 -6.57 -6.59 1.54
N GLU A 35 -7.85 -6.20 1.63
CA GLU A 35 -8.96 -6.95 1.04
C GLU A 35 -8.85 -7.04 -0.50
N VAL A 36 -8.39 -5.98 -1.16
CA VAL A 36 -8.11 -5.99 -2.60
C VAL A 36 -6.99 -6.99 -2.93
N ALA A 37 -5.90 -6.97 -2.15
CA ALA A 37 -4.79 -7.89 -2.33
C ALA A 37 -5.20 -9.35 -2.11
N ASP A 38 -6.00 -9.63 -1.07
CA ASP A 38 -6.46 -10.98 -0.74
C ASP A 38 -7.36 -11.55 -1.84
N ARG A 39 -8.28 -10.73 -2.38
CA ARG A 39 -9.11 -11.13 -3.52
C ARG A 39 -8.28 -11.41 -4.77
N ALA A 40 -7.31 -10.56 -5.07
CA ALA A 40 -6.43 -10.76 -6.21
C ALA A 40 -5.53 -11.99 -6.04
N CYS A 41 -5.08 -12.32 -4.83
CA CYS A 41 -4.38 -13.57 -4.55
C CYS A 41 -5.28 -14.79 -4.78
N ALA A 42 -6.51 -14.75 -4.29
CA ALA A 42 -7.47 -15.83 -4.50
C ALA A 42 -7.79 -16.04 -5.98
N GLU A 43 -7.95 -14.96 -6.74
CA GLU A 43 -8.14 -15.00 -8.19
C GLU A 43 -6.91 -15.56 -8.93
N ALA A 44 -5.71 -15.13 -8.55
CA ALA A 44 -4.47 -15.62 -9.14
C ALA A 44 -4.29 -17.13 -8.92
N LEU A 45 -4.61 -17.63 -7.72
CA LEU A 45 -4.56 -19.06 -7.39
C LEU A 45 -5.66 -19.85 -8.10
N ALA A 46 -6.88 -19.32 -8.17
CA ALA A 46 -8.00 -20.00 -8.80
C ALA A 46 -7.83 -20.11 -10.32
N THR A 47 -7.27 -19.08 -10.95
CA THR A 47 -7.08 -19.03 -12.41
C THR A 47 -5.72 -19.55 -12.86
N GLY A 48 -4.74 -19.63 -11.96
CA GLY A 48 -3.35 -19.92 -12.29
C GLY A 48 -2.70 -18.82 -13.15
N ARG A 49 -3.24 -17.59 -13.14
CA ARG A 49 -2.77 -16.46 -13.94
C ARG A 49 -2.35 -15.29 -13.08
N ASP A 50 -1.46 -14.47 -13.63
CA ASP A 50 -1.01 -13.24 -13.00
C ASP A 50 -2.15 -12.22 -12.94
N VAL A 51 -2.36 -11.64 -11.75
CA VAL A 51 -3.33 -10.56 -11.52
C VAL A 51 -2.57 -9.25 -11.28
N VAL A 52 -2.86 -8.24 -12.09
CA VAL A 52 -2.21 -6.93 -11.97
C VAL A 52 -3.16 -5.94 -11.30
N LEU A 53 -2.74 -5.39 -10.17
CA LEU A 53 -3.49 -4.37 -9.46
C LEU A 53 -3.37 -3.00 -10.14
N GLU A 54 -4.29 -2.11 -9.82
CA GLU A 54 -4.22 -0.71 -10.23
C GLU A 54 -2.99 0.00 -9.63
N PRO A 55 -2.44 1.03 -10.30
CA PRO A 55 -1.37 1.85 -9.74
C PRO A 55 -1.79 2.47 -8.40
N MET A 56 -0.89 2.44 -7.43
CA MET A 56 -1.18 2.86 -6.06
C MET A 56 0.03 3.52 -5.40
N LYS A 57 -0.21 4.26 -4.31
CA LYS A 57 0.84 5.00 -3.60
C LYS A 57 1.90 4.06 -3.05
N PRO A 58 3.16 4.51 -2.88
CA PRO A 58 4.25 3.66 -2.39
C PRO A 58 3.93 2.92 -1.07
N TRP A 59 3.19 3.56 -0.17
CA TRP A 59 2.80 2.96 1.10
C TRP A 59 1.68 1.91 0.94
N GLU A 60 0.78 2.07 -0.03
CA GLU A 60 -0.26 1.07 -0.36
C GLU A 60 0.40 -0.18 -0.96
N ARG A 61 1.38 0.00 -1.87
CA ARG A 61 2.18 -1.12 -2.42
C ARG A 61 2.89 -1.89 -1.32
N ARG A 62 3.39 -1.21 -0.29
CA ARG A 62 3.99 -1.87 0.87
C ARG A 62 2.98 -2.74 1.62
N VAL A 63 1.73 -2.32 1.77
CA VAL A 63 0.68 -3.13 2.40
C VAL A 63 0.45 -4.42 1.61
N VAL A 64 0.34 -4.33 0.28
CA VAL A 64 0.19 -5.50 -0.61
C VAL A 64 1.39 -6.45 -0.50
N HIS A 65 2.62 -5.92 -0.54
CA HIS A 65 3.81 -6.76 -0.39
C HIS A 65 3.84 -7.44 0.98
N MET A 66 3.43 -6.75 2.04
CA MET A 66 3.38 -7.31 3.40
C MET A 66 2.27 -8.36 3.57
N SER A 67 1.15 -8.27 2.85
CA SER A 67 0.05 -9.24 2.98
C SER A 67 0.42 -10.63 2.46
N VAL A 68 1.41 -10.71 1.56
CA VAL A 68 1.90 -11.98 1.00
C VAL A 68 3.17 -12.49 1.68
N VAL A 69 3.76 -11.75 2.63
CA VAL A 69 4.96 -12.22 3.33
C VAL A 69 4.65 -13.51 4.08
N GLY A 70 5.43 -14.56 3.82
CA GLY A 70 5.26 -15.88 4.44
C GLY A 70 4.36 -16.85 3.67
N ARG A 71 3.68 -16.36 2.62
CA ARG A 71 2.96 -17.22 1.67
C ARG A 71 3.95 -17.86 0.70
N LYS A 72 3.81 -19.17 0.48
CA LYS A 72 4.62 -19.93 -0.49
C LYS A 72 3.90 -20.13 -1.83
N ASP A 73 2.61 -19.86 -1.86
CA ASP A 73 1.69 -20.06 -2.98
C ASP A 73 1.55 -18.80 -3.86
N ILE A 74 2.05 -17.65 -3.40
CA ILE A 74 1.94 -16.37 -4.10
C ILE A 74 3.28 -15.62 -4.07
N VAL A 75 3.62 -14.98 -5.19
CA VAL A 75 4.72 -14.01 -5.31
C VAL A 75 4.16 -12.66 -5.74
N THR A 76 4.77 -11.56 -5.28
CA THR A 76 4.39 -10.20 -5.70
C THR A 76 5.57 -9.47 -6.31
N GLU A 77 5.31 -8.68 -7.34
CA GLU A 77 6.32 -7.91 -8.05
C GLU A 77 5.80 -6.50 -8.37
N SER A 78 6.59 -5.48 -8.04
CA SER A 78 6.26 -4.11 -8.42
C SER A 78 6.71 -3.83 -9.86
N ILE A 79 5.76 -3.61 -10.77
CA ILE A 79 6.02 -3.29 -12.19
C ILE A 79 5.67 -1.83 -12.51
N GLY A 80 6.34 -1.22 -13.50
CA GLY A 80 6.13 0.18 -13.90
C GLY A 80 7.01 1.20 -13.16
N MET A 81 6.84 2.48 -13.49
CA MET A 81 7.66 3.61 -13.00
C MET A 81 6.80 4.78 -12.53
N GLY A 82 7.30 5.55 -11.55
CA GLY A 82 6.62 6.75 -11.07
C GLY A 82 5.22 6.49 -10.53
N GLU A 83 4.25 7.26 -11.01
CA GLU A 83 2.83 7.17 -10.63
C GLU A 83 2.12 5.95 -11.25
N GLU A 84 2.64 5.42 -12.36
CA GLU A 84 2.13 4.21 -13.04
C GLU A 84 2.62 2.92 -12.39
N ARG A 85 3.34 3.02 -11.26
CA ARG A 85 3.92 1.86 -10.61
C ARG A 85 2.85 1.07 -9.86
N LYS A 86 2.70 -0.19 -10.24
CA LYS A 86 1.67 -1.13 -9.78
C LYS A 86 2.27 -2.42 -9.25
N VAL A 87 1.44 -3.29 -8.68
CA VAL A 87 1.86 -4.59 -8.13
C VAL A 87 1.19 -5.70 -8.93
N ALA A 88 2.00 -6.61 -9.45
CA ALA A 88 1.55 -7.87 -10.03
C ALA A 88 1.61 -8.96 -8.96
N ILE A 89 0.53 -9.72 -8.84
CA ILE A 89 0.40 -10.89 -7.99
C ILE A 89 0.45 -12.11 -8.89
N LYS A 90 1.38 -13.01 -8.62
CA LYS A 90 1.64 -14.20 -9.42
C LYS A 90 1.46 -15.44 -8.55
N PRO A 91 0.78 -16.49 -9.03
CA PRO A 91 0.78 -17.78 -8.34
C PRO A 91 2.20 -18.36 -8.35
N ALA A 92 2.67 -18.83 -7.20
CA ALA A 92 3.90 -19.60 -7.12
C ALA A 92 3.62 -21.02 -7.64
N ALA A 93 4.38 -21.44 -8.64
CA ALA A 93 4.28 -22.78 -9.23
C ALA A 93 4.85 -23.86 -8.30
#